data_AF-A0A0M3HWZ1-F1
#
_entry.id   AF-A0A0M3HWZ1-F1
#
_cell.length_a   1.000
_cell.length_b   1.000
_cell.length_c   1.000
_cell.angle_alpha   90.00
_cell.angle_beta   90.00
_cell.angle_gamma   90.00
#
_symmetry.space_group_name_H-M   'P 1'
#
loop_
_entity.id
_entity.type
_entity.pdbx_description
1 polymer ?
#
loop_
_entity_poly.entity_id
_entity_poly.type
_entity_poly.pdbx_seq_one_letter_code
_entity_poly.pdbx_strand_id
1 'polypeptide(L)' 'MPAILHGSETWVTTKKVRKLLAVAERRMEGIMTGIKLVQRKANEWLRGVTKVKDWVTGAGMRKFRWAAKISALKNDD' A
#
# COMPACT_ATOMS: atom_id res chain seq x y z
N MET A 1 3.79 8.68 -2.67
CA MET A 1 2.82 8.23 -1.65
C MET A 1 3.48 7.68 -0.38
N PRO A 2 4.14 8.54 0.42
CA PRO A 2 4.80 8.11 1.67
C PRO A 2 3.89 8.08 2.90
N ALA A 3 2.87 8.95 3.01
CA ALA A 3 2.08 9.13 4.23
C ALA A 3 1.25 7.90 4.65
N ILE A 4 0.50 7.30 3.72
CA ILE A 4 -0.27 6.06 3.99
C ILE A 4 0.65 4.91 4.41
N LEU A 5 1.83 4.83 3.81
CA LEU A 5 2.78 3.77 4.11
C LEU A 5 3.45 3.96 5.47
N HIS A 6 3.67 5.20 5.90
CA HIS A 6 4.14 5.49 7.25
C HIS A 6 3.05 5.18 8.29
N GLY A 7 1.80 5.60 8.06
CA GLY A 7 0.68 5.23 8.93
C GLY A 7 0.45 3.71 9.03
N SER A 8 0.79 2.96 7.97
CA SER A 8 0.70 1.49 7.99
C SER A 8 1.67 0.82 8.97
N GLU A 9 2.72 1.51 9.42
CA GLU A 9 3.66 1.01 10.43
C GLU A 9 2.98 0.92 11.80
N THR A 10 2.08 1.86 12.13
CA THR A 10 1.42 1.96 13.44
C THR A 10 0.09 1.21 13.52
N TRP A 11 -0.60 0.96 12.41
CA TRP A 11 -1.91 0.29 12.41
C TRP A 11 -1.85 -1.23 12.44
N VAL A 12 -2.82 -1.90 13.03
CA VAL A 12 -2.95 -3.36 12.92
C VAL A 12 -3.28 -3.75 11.47
N THR A 13 -2.43 -4.56 10.83
CA THR A 13 -2.61 -4.99 9.43
C THR A 13 -3.64 -6.11 9.33
N THR A 14 -4.91 -5.76 9.50
CA THR A 14 -6.01 -6.71 9.34
C THR A 14 -6.32 -6.96 7.86
N LYS A 15 -7.04 -8.06 7.55
CA LYS A 15 -7.59 -8.30 6.21
C LYS A 15 -8.46 -7.12 5.72
N LYS A 16 -9.17 -6.44 6.63
CA LYS A 16 -10.00 -5.26 6.31
C LYS A 16 -9.14 -4.08 5.87
N VAL A 17 -8.07 -3.76 6.61
CA VAL A 17 -7.15 -2.65 6.27
C VAL A 17 -6.45 -2.91 4.93
N ARG A 18 -6.06 -4.15 4.62
CA ARG A 18 -5.51 -4.50 3.30
C ARG A 18 -6.48 -4.23 2.15
N LYS A 19 -7.76 -4.56 2.33
CA LYS A 19 -8.80 -4.25 1.33
C LYS A 19 -8.97 -2.74 1.16
N LEU A 20 -8.98 -1.98 2.26
CA LEU A 20 -9.07 -0.51 2.21
C LEU A 20 -7.89 0.12 1.50
N LEU A 21 -6.66 -0.36 1.75
CA LEU A 21 -5.46 0.09 1.04
C LEU A 21 -5.58 -0.15 -0.46
N ALA A 22 -6.02 -1.33 -0.88
CA ALA A 22 -6.22 -1.64 -2.30
C ALA A 22 -7.31 -0.76 -2.95
N VAL A 23 -8.40 -0.44 -2.24
CA VAL A 23 -9.45 0.47 -2.74
C VAL A 23 -8.91 1.90 -2.85
N ALA A 24 -8.16 2.36 -1.85
CA ALA A 24 -7.56 3.68 -1.85
C ALA A 24 -6.50 3.82 -2.97
N GLU A 25 -5.71 2.77 -3.22
CA GLU A 25 -4.76 2.68 -4.35
C GLU A 25 -5.47 2.91 -5.67
N ARG A 26 -6.50 2.11 -5.97
CA ARG A 26 -7.27 2.23 -7.22
C ARG A 26 -7.93 3.60 -7.37
N ARG A 27 -8.44 4.16 -6.28
CA ARG A 27 -9.07 5.49 -6.32
C ARG A 27 -8.04 6.58 -6.60
N MET A 28 -6.85 6.50 -6.01
CA MET A 28 -5.75 7.40 -6.33
C MET A 28 -5.27 7.22 -7.77
N GLU A 29 -5.09 6.00 -8.25
CA GLU A 29 -4.70 5.73 -9.64
C GLU A 29 -5.73 6.30 -10.64
N GLY A 30 -7.02 6.19 -10.34
CA GLY A 30 -8.09 6.79 -11.13
C GLY A 30 -8.02 8.33 -11.15
N ILE A 31 -7.74 8.96 -10.00
CA ILE A 31 -7.55 10.42 -9.92
C ILE A 31 -6.31 10.84 -10.72
N MET A 32 -5.18 10.15 -10.57
CA MET A 32 -3.94 10.45 -11.27
C MET A 32 -4.06 10.35 -12.80
N THR A 33 -4.88 9.41 -13.28
CA THR A 33 -5.07 9.18 -14.73
C THR A 33 -6.25 9.95 -15.30
N GLY A 34 -7.08 10.60 -14.47
CA GLY A 34 -8.30 11.29 -14.90
C GLY A 34 -9.40 10.35 -15.40
N ILE A 35 -9.34 9.06 -15.04
CA ILE A 35 -10.23 8.03 -15.59
C ILE A 35 -11.51 7.94 -14.78
N LYS A 36 -12.62 7.99 -15.50
CA LYS A 36 -13.96 7.72 -14.95
C LYS A 36 -14.25 6.22 -14.99
N LEU A 37 -15.01 5.72 -14.01
CA LEU A 37 -15.47 4.33 -13.95
C LEU A 37 -16.12 3.83 -15.25
N VAL A 38 -16.79 4.73 -15.98
CA VAL A 38 -17.45 4.45 -17.27
C VAL A 38 -16.47 3.99 -18.36
N GLN A 39 -15.21 4.39 -18.30
CA GLN A 39 -14.18 4.04 -19.28
C GLN A 39 -13.74 2.57 -19.19
N ARG A 40 -14.15 1.83 -18.15
CA ARG A 40 -13.92 0.39 -17.94
C ARG A 40 -12.48 -0.08 -18.25
N LYS A 41 -11.48 0.74 -17.89
CA LYS A 41 -10.07 0.37 -18.07
C LYS A 41 -9.66 -0.73 -17.09
N ALA A 42 -8.85 -1.66 -17.56
CA ALA A 42 -8.33 -2.75 -16.75
C ALA A 42 -7.35 -2.23 -15.68
N ASN A 43 -7.32 -2.91 -14.53
CA ASN A 43 -6.38 -2.57 -13.44
C ASN A 43 -4.92 -2.74 -13.87
N GLU A 44 -4.62 -3.70 -14.74
CA GLU A 44 -3.28 -3.90 -15.30
C GLU A 44 -2.81 -2.71 -16.12
N TRP A 45 -3.73 -2.13 -16.91
CA TRP A 45 -3.48 -0.90 -17.66
C TRP A 45 -3.22 0.28 -16.72
N LEU A 46 -4.02 0.44 -15.65
CA LEU A 46 -3.82 1.49 -14.64
C LEU A 46 -2.44 1.38 -13.96
N ARG A 47 -2.01 0.16 -13.63
CA ARG A 47 -0.69 -0.12 -13.05
C ARG A 47 0.44 0.20 -14.03
N GLY A 48 0.26 -0.12 -15.30
CA GLY A 48 1.24 0.20 -16.35
C GLY A 48 1.44 1.71 -16.56
N VAL A 49 0.35 2.48 -16.50
CA VAL A 49 0.38 3.94 -16.71
C VAL A 49 0.88 4.70 -15.49
N THR A 50 0.41 4.34 -14.30
CA THR A 50 0.71 5.09 -13.07
C THR A 50 2.04 4.71 -12.44
N LYS A 51 2.56 3.50 -12.72
CA LYS A 51 3.75 2.91 -12.07
C LYS A 51 3.66 2.94 -10.53
N VAL A 52 2.45 2.97 -9.99
CA VAL A 52 2.23 2.96 -8.56
C VAL A 52 2.64 1.59 -8.02
N LYS A 53 3.58 1.59 -7.08
CA LYS A 53 4.00 0.38 -6.38
C LYS A 53 2.87 -0.11 -5.50
N ASP A 54 2.57 -1.41 -5.52
CA ASP A 54 1.50 -2.05 -4.72
C ASP A 54 1.59 -1.67 -3.23
N TRP A 55 0.58 -0.99 -2.68
CA TRP A 55 0.63 -0.46 -1.32
C TRP A 55 0.52 -1.55 -0.28
N VAL A 56 -0.21 -2.62 -0.58
CA VAL A 56 -0.39 -3.74 0.33
C VAL A 56 0.95 -4.42 0.60
N THR A 57 1.70 -4.67 -0.47
CA THR A 57 3.06 -5.23 -0.41
C THR A 57 4.02 -4.25 0.25
N GLY A 58 3.95 -2.96 -0.10
CA GLY A 58 4.78 -1.91 0.50
C GLY A 58 4.57 -1.72 2.00
N ALA A 59 3.32 -1.83 2.48
CA ALA A 59 2.96 -1.77 3.89
C ALA A 59 3.44 -3.03 4.63
N GLY A 60 3.23 -4.22 4.03
CA GLY A 60 3.69 -5.49 4.60
C GLY A 60 5.21 -5.55 4.79
N MET A 61 5.97 -5.08 3.79
CA MET A 61 7.44 -5.06 3.87
C MET A 61 7.95 -4.11 4.96
N ARG A 62 7.32 -2.94 5.14
CA ARG A 62 7.69 -1.99 6.21
C ARG A 62 7.41 -2.57 7.60
N LYS A 63 6.23 -3.15 7.78
CA LYS A 63 5.86 -3.91 8.98
C LYS A 63 6.89 -4.99 9.32
N PHE A 64 7.28 -5.78 8.32
CA PHE A 64 8.28 -6.83 8.50
C PHE A 64 9.64 -6.25 8.91
N ARG A 65 10.12 -5.19 8.23
CA ARG A 65 11.38 -4.52 8.58
C ARG A 65 11.36 -3.93 9.99
N TRP A 66 10.24 -3.35 10.42
CA TRP A 66 10.08 -2.84 11.77
C TRP A 66 10.13 -3.97 12.80
N ALA A 67 9.38 -5.07 12.57
CA ALA A 67 9.42 -6.24 13.45
C ALA A 67 10.84 -6.84 13.55
N ALA A 68 11.54 -6.97 12.43
CA ALA A 68 12.93 -7.42 12.41
C ALA A 68 13.86 -6.50 13.22
N LYS A 69 13.69 -5.18 13.13
CA LYS A 69 14.46 -4.20 13.92
C LYS A 69 14.18 -4.35 15.43
N ILE A 70 12.93 -4.51 15.83
CA ILE A 70 12.56 -4.73 17.24
C ILE A 70 13.12 -6.05 17.75
N SER A 71 13.04 -7.12 16.94
CA SER A 71 13.64 -8.40 17.30
C SER A 71 15.16 -8.30 17.45
N ALA A 72 15.86 -7.59 16.57
CA ALA A 72 17.30 -7.38 16.67
C ALA A 72 17.68 -6.67 17.97
N LEU A 73 17.00 -5.56 18.31
CA LEU A 73 17.23 -4.81 19.56
C LEU A 73 17.08 -5.68 20.82
N LYS A 74 16.16 -6.64 20.82
CA LYS A 74 15.95 -7.55 21.95
C LYS A 74 17.05 -8.61 22.12
N ASN A 75 17.85 -8.88 21.08
CA ASN A 75 18.96 -9.83 21.17
C ASN A 75 20.28 -9.18 21.63
N ASP A 76 20.32 -7.85 21.74
CA ASP A 76 21.47 -7.08 22.24
C ASP A 76 21.36 -6.76 23.76
N ASP A 77 20.27 -7.17 24.43
CA ASP A 77 20.04 -7.14 25.89
C ASP A 77 20.32 -8.51 26.53
#